data_AF-A7S037-F1
#
_entry.id   AF-A7S037-F1
#
_cell.length_a   1.000
_cell.length_b   1.000
_cell.length_c   1.000
_cell.angle_alpha   90.00
_cell.angle_beta   90.00
_cell.angle_gamma   90.00
#
_symmetry.space_group_name_H-M   'P 1'
#
loop_
_entity.id
_entity.type
_entity.pdbx_description
1 polymer ?
#
loop_
_entity_poly.entity_id
_entity_poly.type
_entity_poly.pdbx_seq_one_letter_code
_entity_poly.pdbx_strand_id
1 'polypeptide(L)'
;MGHLHDRHSLVMVLATEAINKYVTSKEFKESLSETVGFDLAESADEIQILRKKTEEREKIAVEVDGKLDDLEQYSRRNNIRIDGIPQTEEKEDTDRLIIETIKAKIGIVIAPADICRSHRVGQAKGSNPRQIICKFVRHNIKAKILKEKKSLREKKEKLRVNEDLTKGRLDAIKAINSKLDIYKLWTIDGTIHVRLNKDKDKAKEIIHSLRQLKDLQQFIEKLV
;
A
#
# COMPACT_ATOMS: atom_id res chain seq x y z
N MET A 1 -30.06 73.97 13.63
CA MET A 1 -29.48 72.67 13.22
C MET A 1 -30.48 71.50 13.23
N GLY A 2 -31.59 71.52 13.99
CA GLY A 2 -32.54 70.39 14.06
C GLY A 2 -33.43 70.14 12.83
N HIS A 3 -33.79 71.17 12.05
CA HIS A 3 -34.70 71.01 10.90
C HIS A 3 -34.10 70.29 9.68
N LEU A 4 -32.78 70.33 9.49
CA LEU A 4 -32.11 69.56 8.44
C LEU A 4 -32.00 68.07 8.78
N HIS A 5 -31.83 67.74 10.07
CA HIS A 5 -31.71 66.37 10.56
C HIS A 5 -33.03 65.59 10.38
N ASP A 6 -34.16 66.27 10.58
CA ASP A 6 -35.50 65.69 10.49
C ASP A 6 -35.92 65.40 9.04
N ARG A 7 -35.58 66.29 8.09
CA ARG A 7 -35.76 66.02 6.66
C ARG A 7 -34.86 64.89 6.15
N HIS A 8 -33.62 64.82 6.64
CA HIS A 8 -32.70 63.75 6.28
C HIS A 8 -33.22 62.39 6.79
N SER A 9 -33.71 62.34 8.03
CA SER A 9 -34.37 61.17 8.62
C SER A 9 -35.57 60.70 7.78
N LEU A 10 -36.45 61.63 7.39
CA LEU A 10 -37.64 61.30 6.60
C LEU A 10 -37.29 60.77 5.20
N VAL A 11 -36.28 61.36 4.54
CA VAL A 11 -35.78 60.88 3.25
C VAL A 11 -35.20 59.47 3.37
N MET A 12 -34.47 59.18 4.45
CA MET A 12 -33.91 57.85 4.69
C MET A 12 -35.00 56.80 4.93
N VAL A 13 -36.06 57.13 5.68
CA VAL A 13 -37.20 56.22 5.91
C VAL A 13 -37.90 55.90 4.59
N LEU A 14 -38.23 56.92 3.79
CA LEU A 14 -38.90 56.74 2.50
C LEU A 14 -38.03 55.96 1.50
N ALA A 15 -36.71 56.21 1.47
CA ALA A 15 -35.78 55.45 0.65
C ALA A 15 -35.73 53.98 1.08
N THR A 16 -35.72 53.71 2.39
CA THR A 16 -35.70 52.35 2.94
C THR A 16 -36.98 51.59 2.61
N GLU A 17 -38.15 52.24 2.73
CA GLU A 17 -39.43 51.64 2.36
C GLU A 17 -39.52 51.34 0.86
N ALA A 18 -39.04 52.27 0.01
CA ALA A 18 -39.00 52.07 -1.44
C ALA A 18 -38.09 50.90 -1.83
N ILE A 19 -36.90 50.80 -1.22
CA ILE A 19 -35.97 49.68 -1.42
C ILE A 19 -36.61 48.37 -0.97
N ASN A 20 -37.20 48.32 0.24
CA ASN A 20 -37.86 47.10 0.74
C ASN A 20 -38.99 46.66 -0.16
N LYS A 21 -39.81 47.59 -0.66
CA LYS A 21 -40.89 47.28 -1.60
C LYS A 21 -40.35 46.70 -2.92
N TYR A 22 -39.25 47.24 -3.42
CA TYR A 22 -38.61 46.73 -4.64
C TYR A 22 -37.96 45.35 -4.43
N VAL A 23 -37.18 45.17 -3.36
CA VAL A 23 -36.52 43.90 -3.05
C VAL A 23 -37.52 42.78 -2.72
N THR A 24 -38.69 43.12 -2.18
CA THR A 24 -39.76 42.16 -1.93
C THR A 24 -40.67 41.91 -3.15
N SER A 25 -40.51 42.70 -4.22
CA SER A 25 -41.29 42.56 -5.45
C SER A 25 -41.07 41.20 -6.11
N LYS A 26 -42.07 40.79 -6.88
CA LYS A 26 -42.02 39.54 -7.64
C LYS A 26 -40.94 39.61 -8.72
N GLU A 27 -40.84 40.73 -9.44
CA GLU A 27 -39.85 40.91 -10.52
C GLU A 27 -38.40 40.82 -10.01
N PHE A 28 -38.08 41.46 -8.88
CA PHE A 28 -36.74 41.39 -8.30
C PHE A 28 -36.40 39.96 -7.86
N LYS A 29 -37.34 39.27 -7.21
CA LYS A 29 -37.15 37.88 -6.77
C LYS A 29 -36.97 36.92 -7.94
N GLU A 30 -37.72 37.10 -9.03
CA GLU A 30 -37.60 36.28 -10.24
C GLU A 30 -36.26 36.51 -10.93
N SER A 31 -35.86 37.77 -11.15
CA SER A 31 -34.56 38.11 -11.76
C SER A 31 -33.38 37.63 -10.91
N LEU A 32 -33.46 37.77 -9.58
CA LEU A 32 -32.44 37.25 -8.67
C LEU A 32 -32.39 35.72 -8.69
N SER A 33 -33.54 35.06 -8.65
CA SER A 33 -33.62 33.59 -8.71
C SER A 33 -33.10 33.04 -10.03
N GLU A 34 -33.30 33.75 -11.13
CA GLU A 34 -32.79 33.38 -12.44
C GLU A 34 -31.27 33.51 -12.48
N THR A 35 -30.73 34.67 -12.08
CA THR A 35 -29.27 34.93 -12.04
C THR A 35 -28.56 33.93 -11.11
N VAL A 36 -29.04 33.78 -9.88
CA VAL A 36 -28.49 32.82 -8.92
C VAL A 36 -28.68 31.38 -9.40
N GLY A 37 -29.78 31.08 -10.10
CA GLY A 37 -30.06 29.77 -10.68
C GLY A 37 -29.05 29.38 -11.76
N PHE A 38 -28.68 30.32 -12.64
CA PHE A 38 -27.65 30.11 -13.65
C PHE A 38 -26.27 29.82 -13.04
N ASP A 39 -25.82 30.66 -12.11
CA ASP A 39 -24.52 30.47 -11.43
C ASP A 39 -24.48 29.15 -10.64
N LEU A 40 -25.60 28.77 -10.01
CA LEU A 40 -25.72 27.52 -9.27
C LEU A 40 -25.71 26.30 -10.19
N ALA A 41 -26.32 26.39 -11.37
CA ALA A 41 -26.30 25.34 -12.38
C ALA A 41 -24.89 25.17 -12.95
N GLU A 42 -24.20 26.25 -13.31
CA GLU A 42 -22.82 26.22 -13.78
C GLU A 42 -21.88 25.61 -12.72
N SER A 43 -22.01 26.05 -11.47
CA SER A 43 -21.25 25.48 -10.35
C SER A 43 -21.53 23.99 -10.13
N ALA A 44 -22.79 23.56 -10.30
CA ALA A 44 -23.17 22.15 -10.17
C ALA A 44 -22.54 21.29 -11.26
N ASP A 45 -22.49 21.79 -12.50
CA ASP A 45 -21.84 21.11 -13.63
C ASP A 45 -20.33 21.00 -13.41
N GLU A 46 -19.67 22.07 -12.94
CA GLU A 46 -18.25 22.03 -12.58
C GLU A 46 -17.96 21.01 -11.49
N ILE A 47 -18.77 20.98 -10.42
CA ILE A 47 -18.65 19.98 -9.35
C ILE A 47 -18.80 18.57 -9.91
N GLN A 48 -19.74 18.34 -10.82
CA GLN A 48 -19.91 17.02 -11.43
C GLN A 48 -18.70 16.61 -12.27
N ILE A 49 -18.12 17.53 -13.04
CA ILE A 49 -16.90 17.29 -13.82
C ILE A 49 -15.71 16.98 -12.90
N LEU A 50 -15.54 17.76 -11.82
CA LEU A 50 -14.46 17.57 -10.86
C LEU A 50 -14.59 16.23 -10.12
N ARG A 51 -15.80 15.79 -9.78
CA ARG A 51 -16.04 14.46 -9.19
C ARG A 51 -15.63 13.35 -10.16
N LYS A 52 -16.05 13.41 -11.42
CA LYS A 52 -15.66 12.43 -12.45
C LYS A 52 -14.13 12.37 -12.63
N LYS A 53 -13.47 13.53 -12.70
CA LYS A 53 -12.00 13.60 -12.81
C LYS A 53 -11.30 13.02 -11.58
N THR A 54 -11.85 13.23 -10.39
CA THR A 54 -11.32 12.65 -9.15
C THR A 54 -11.42 11.14 -9.16
N GLU A 55 -12.59 10.58 -9.50
CA GLU A 55 -12.78 9.13 -9.62
C GLU A 55 -11.84 8.49 -10.65
N GLU A 56 -11.63 9.15 -11.80
CA GLU A 56 -10.72 8.67 -12.84
C GLU A 56 -9.26 8.71 -12.38
N ARG A 57 -8.85 9.79 -11.71
CA ARG A 57 -7.49 9.90 -11.12
C ARG A 57 -7.25 8.84 -10.06
N GLU A 58 -8.23 8.56 -9.20
CA GLU A 58 -8.13 7.50 -8.20
C GLU A 58 -7.93 6.12 -8.86
N LYS A 59 -8.69 5.81 -9.92
CA LYS A 59 -8.52 4.57 -10.69
C LYS A 59 -7.12 4.45 -11.29
N ILE A 60 -6.61 5.52 -11.89
CA ILE A 60 -5.27 5.54 -12.46
C ILE A 60 -4.21 5.35 -11.37
N ALA A 61 -4.35 6.03 -10.22
CA ALA A 61 -3.42 5.88 -9.11
C ALA A 61 -3.33 4.43 -8.62
N VAL A 62 -4.47 3.75 -8.49
CA VAL A 62 -4.54 2.31 -8.14
C VAL A 62 -3.77 1.46 -9.14
N GLU A 63 -3.97 1.70 -10.43
CA GLU A 63 -3.33 0.92 -11.50
C GLU A 63 -1.82 1.14 -11.53
N VAL A 64 -1.39 2.40 -11.39
CA VAL A 64 0.04 2.77 -11.36
C VAL A 64 0.73 2.15 -10.15
N ASP A 65 0.14 2.23 -8.97
CA ASP A 65 0.68 1.61 -7.76
C ASP A 65 0.84 0.09 -7.92
N GLY A 66 -0.15 -0.57 -8.51
CA GLY A 66 -0.08 -2.02 -8.81
C GLY A 66 1.07 -2.36 -9.76
N LYS A 67 1.25 -1.57 -10.83
CA LYS A 67 2.37 -1.75 -11.78
C LYS A 67 3.73 -1.51 -11.13
N LEU A 68 3.83 -0.51 -10.26
CA LEU A 68 5.06 -0.22 -9.51
C LEU A 68 5.43 -1.37 -8.58
N ASP A 69 4.46 -1.90 -7.82
CA ASP A 69 4.68 -3.05 -6.94
C ASP A 69 5.12 -4.30 -7.71
N ASP A 70 4.53 -4.58 -8.87
CA ASP A 70 4.93 -5.71 -9.71
C ASP A 70 6.34 -5.57 -10.27
N LEU A 71 6.71 -4.37 -10.75
CA LEU A 71 8.08 -4.08 -11.19
C LEU A 71 9.10 -4.17 -10.05
N GLU A 72 8.75 -3.64 -8.88
CA GLU A 72 9.58 -3.70 -7.68
C GLU A 72 9.80 -5.17 -7.27
N GLN A 73 8.74 -5.98 -7.22
CA GLN A 73 8.87 -7.39 -6.84
C GLN A 73 9.60 -8.22 -7.89
N TYR A 74 9.42 -7.91 -9.17
CA TYR A 74 10.19 -8.53 -10.25
C TYR A 74 11.68 -8.30 -10.04
N SER A 75 12.07 -7.07 -9.68
CA SER A 75 13.47 -6.73 -9.37
C SER A 75 14.04 -7.50 -8.16
N ARG A 76 13.16 -7.87 -7.21
CA ARG A 76 13.48 -8.63 -5.99
C ARG A 76 13.35 -10.14 -6.14
N ARG A 77 12.94 -10.66 -7.31
CA ARG A 77 12.62 -12.08 -7.50
C ARG A 77 13.77 -13.03 -7.16
N ASN A 78 15.01 -12.60 -7.37
CA ASN A 78 16.22 -13.37 -7.08
C ASN A 78 16.82 -13.06 -5.69
N ASN A 79 16.13 -12.28 -4.87
CA ASN A 79 16.60 -11.90 -3.56
C ASN A 79 16.04 -12.83 -2.48
N ILE A 80 16.84 -13.05 -1.44
CA ILE A 80 16.38 -13.60 -0.16
C ILE A 80 16.75 -12.65 0.97
N ARG A 81 15.99 -12.74 2.06
CA ARG A 81 16.30 -12.12 3.34
C ARG A 81 16.69 -13.17 4.35
N ILE A 82 17.81 -12.96 5.02
CA ILE A 82 18.32 -13.85 6.06
C ILE A 82 18.38 -13.10 7.38
N ASP A 83 17.76 -13.68 8.39
CA ASP A 83 17.74 -13.20 9.77
C ASP A 83 18.41 -14.22 10.69
N GLY A 84 19.06 -13.74 11.77
CA GLY A 84 19.73 -14.58 12.76
C GLY A 84 21.21 -14.89 12.49
N ILE A 85 21.85 -14.25 11.50
CA ILE A 85 23.31 -14.26 11.36
C ILE A 85 23.89 -13.21 12.32
N PRO A 86 24.72 -13.57 13.32
CA PRO A 86 25.34 -12.60 14.22
C PRO A 86 26.11 -11.52 13.45
N GLN A 87 26.12 -10.29 13.97
CA GLN A 87 26.92 -9.19 13.43
C GLN A 87 28.07 -8.95 14.41
N THR A 88 29.28 -9.36 14.05
CA THR A 88 30.46 -9.27 14.91
C THR A 88 31.34 -8.07 14.60
N GLU A 89 31.27 -7.57 13.36
CA GLU A 89 32.12 -6.48 12.86
C GLU A 89 31.28 -5.42 12.14
N GLU A 90 31.78 -4.19 12.04
CA GLU A 90 31.12 -3.12 11.27
C GLU A 90 31.21 -3.36 9.75
N LYS A 91 32.30 -3.98 9.28
CA LYS A 91 32.55 -4.33 7.88
C LYS A 91 32.82 -5.83 7.76
N GLU A 92 31.76 -6.61 7.66
CA GLU A 92 31.84 -8.06 7.47
C GLU A 92 31.70 -8.45 5.99
N ASP A 93 32.34 -9.56 5.61
CA ASP A 93 32.12 -10.20 4.31
C ASP A 93 30.79 -10.96 4.34
N THR A 94 29.72 -10.29 3.93
CA THR A 94 28.38 -10.87 3.91
C THR A 94 28.25 -12.04 2.94
N ASP A 95 29.01 -12.07 1.84
CA ASP A 95 28.98 -13.17 0.88
C ASP A 95 29.51 -14.46 1.52
N ARG A 96 30.68 -14.36 2.17
CA ARG A 96 31.26 -15.48 2.92
C ARG A 96 30.33 -15.98 4.02
N LEU A 97 29.76 -15.08 4.82
CA LEU A 97 28.83 -15.45 5.88
C LEU A 97 27.61 -16.20 5.34
N ILE A 98 27.04 -15.77 4.21
CA ILE A 98 25.91 -16.45 3.58
C ILE A 98 26.33 -17.84 3.11
N ILE A 99 27.46 -17.97 2.40
CA ILE A 99 27.93 -19.25 1.86
C ILE A 99 28.14 -20.26 2.99
N GLU A 100 28.86 -19.87 4.04
CA GLU A 100 29.13 -20.72 5.20
C GLU A 100 27.84 -21.08 5.94
N THR A 101 26.96 -20.11 6.17
CA THR A 101 25.69 -20.31 6.89
C THR A 101 24.74 -21.23 6.12
N ILE A 102 24.54 -21.01 4.81
CA ILE A 102 23.65 -21.84 3.99
C ILE A 102 24.20 -23.27 3.91
N LYS A 103 25.52 -23.44 3.74
CA LYS A 103 26.14 -24.77 3.72
C LYS A 103 25.96 -25.49 5.07
N ALA A 104 26.25 -24.83 6.18
CA ALA A 104 26.18 -25.44 7.51
C ALA A 104 24.74 -25.73 7.95
N LYS A 105 23.80 -24.80 7.72
CA LYS A 105 22.45 -24.88 8.28
C LYS A 105 21.45 -25.56 7.35
N ILE A 106 21.55 -25.31 6.04
CA ILE A 106 20.62 -25.84 5.02
C ILE A 106 21.23 -27.01 4.24
N GLY A 107 22.56 -27.10 4.13
CA GLY A 107 23.23 -28.18 3.40
C GLY A 107 23.36 -27.91 1.90
N ILE A 108 23.22 -26.65 1.46
CA ILE A 108 23.38 -26.26 0.06
C ILE A 108 24.74 -25.60 -0.12
N VAL A 109 25.51 -26.08 -1.09
CA VAL A 109 26.77 -25.44 -1.50
C VAL A 109 26.46 -24.36 -2.53
N ILE A 110 27.00 -23.17 -2.31
CA ILE A 110 26.86 -21.98 -3.16
C ILE A 110 28.27 -21.48 -3.44
N ALA A 111 28.57 -21.10 -4.68
CA ALA A 111 29.83 -20.48 -5.04
C ALA A 111 29.73 -18.95 -4.88
N PRO A 112 30.85 -18.24 -4.64
CA PRO A 112 30.86 -16.77 -4.65
C PRO A 112 30.26 -16.18 -5.95
N ALA A 113 30.51 -16.81 -7.10
CA ALA A 113 29.98 -16.40 -8.40
C ALA A 113 28.43 -16.51 -8.53
N ASP A 114 27.77 -17.22 -7.62
CA ASP A 114 26.31 -17.31 -7.59
C ASP A 114 25.66 -16.09 -6.93
N ILE A 115 26.42 -15.33 -6.14
CA ILE A 115 25.97 -14.13 -5.46
C ILE A 115 26.28 -12.93 -6.34
N CYS A 116 25.24 -12.14 -6.64
CA CYS A 116 25.38 -10.89 -7.37
C CYS A 116 25.72 -9.73 -6.42
N ARG A 117 25.05 -9.69 -5.27
CA ARG A 117 25.28 -8.68 -4.22
C ARG A 117 24.68 -9.16 -2.91
N SER A 118 25.39 -8.95 -1.81
CA SER A 118 24.81 -9.05 -0.48
C SER A 118 25.18 -7.86 0.40
N HIS A 119 24.34 -7.55 1.40
CA HIS A 119 24.60 -6.51 2.40
C HIS A 119 23.58 -6.59 3.54
N ARG A 120 23.94 -6.04 4.70
CA ARG A 120 23.01 -5.82 5.83
C ARG A 120 22.00 -4.73 5.48
N VAL A 121 20.76 -4.90 5.94
CA VAL A 121 19.66 -3.95 5.75
C VAL A 121 18.89 -3.70 7.04
N GLY A 122 18.23 -2.54 7.07
CA GLY A 122 17.45 -2.10 8.23
C GLY A 122 18.31 -1.42 9.29
N GLN A 123 17.63 -0.93 10.32
CA GLN A 123 18.27 -0.27 11.46
C GLN A 123 18.73 -1.31 12.48
N ALA A 124 19.86 -1.05 13.14
CA ALA A 124 20.28 -1.83 14.30
C ALA A 124 19.24 -1.63 15.42
N LYS A 125 18.65 -2.72 15.91
CA LYS A 125 17.66 -2.69 16.99
C LYS A 125 18.25 -3.33 18.24
N GLY A 126 18.97 -2.53 19.01
CA GLY A 126 19.69 -3.01 20.19
C GLY A 126 20.70 -4.10 19.84
N SER A 127 20.63 -5.23 20.54
CA SER A 127 21.50 -6.39 20.33
C SER A 127 21.09 -7.30 19.18
N ASN A 128 19.96 -7.05 18.50
CA ASN A 128 19.53 -7.90 17.40
C ASN A 128 20.32 -7.58 16.12
N PRO A 129 20.93 -8.58 15.48
CA PRO A 129 21.67 -8.36 14.24
C PRO A 129 20.74 -7.90 13.12
N ARG A 130 21.24 -7.00 12.26
CA ARG A 130 20.51 -6.57 11.06
C ARG A 130 20.33 -7.74 10.08
N GLN A 131 19.23 -7.76 9.34
CA GLN A 131 19.01 -8.79 8.31
C GLN A 131 20.02 -8.63 7.17
N ILE A 132 20.39 -9.71 6.51
CA ILE A 132 21.15 -9.66 5.25
C ILE A 132 20.19 -9.85 4.08
N ILE A 133 20.25 -8.96 3.08
CA ILE A 133 19.68 -9.22 1.76
C ILE A 133 20.77 -9.81 0.88
N CYS A 134 20.45 -10.90 0.19
CA CYS A 134 21.31 -11.50 -0.80
C CYS A 134 20.56 -11.64 -2.13
N LYS A 135 21.12 -11.06 -3.20
CA LYS A 135 20.67 -11.23 -4.58
C LYS A 135 21.53 -12.28 -5.26
N PHE A 136 20.88 -13.31 -5.80
CA PHE A 136 21.56 -14.33 -6.61
C PHE A 136 21.55 -13.98 -8.09
N VAL A 137 22.56 -14.46 -8.80
CA VAL A 137 22.64 -14.36 -10.27
C VAL A 137 21.52 -15.18 -10.91
N ARG A 138 21.27 -16.38 -10.39
CA ARG A 138 20.28 -17.32 -10.95
C ARG A 138 19.15 -17.59 -9.97
N HIS A 139 17.93 -17.57 -10.51
CA HIS A 139 16.69 -17.81 -9.74
C HIS A 139 16.63 -19.20 -9.10
N ASN A 140 17.14 -20.22 -9.79
CA ASN A 140 17.12 -21.62 -9.32
C ASN A 140 17.83 -21.81 -7.97
N ILE A 141 18.88 -21.04 -7.69
CA ILE A 141 19.62 -21.09 -6.43
C ILE A 141 18.72 -20.59 -5.28
N LYS A 142 18.11 -19.41 -5.46
CA LYS A 142 17.11 -18.85 -4.53
C LYS A 142 15.97 -19.85 -4.29
N ALA A 143 15.43 -20.44 -5.36
CA ALA A 143 14.34 -21.40 -5.27
C ALA A 143 14.74 -22.66 -4.48
N LYS A 144 15.95 -23.20 -4.72
CA LYS A 144 16.49 -24.35 -3.99
C LYS A 144 16.64 -24.06 -2.50
N ILE A 145 17.20 -22.90 -2.15
CA ILE A 145 17.36 -22.47 -0.75
C ILE A 145 16.01 -22.36 -0.05
N LEU A 146 15.03 -21.71 -0.69
CA LEU A 146 13.71 -21.50 -0.10
C LEU A 146 12.89 -22.79 0.01
N LYS A 147 13.15 -23.78 -0.84
CA LYS A 147 12.55 -25.12 -0.72
C LYS A 147 13.11 -25.88 0.48
N GLU A 148 14.42 -25.83 0.69
CA GLU A 148 15.10 -26.60 1.74
C GLU A 148 15.10 -25.91 3.11
N LYS A 149 14.69 -24.64 3.20
CA LYS A 149 14.63 -23.89 4.47
C LYS A 149 13.75 -24.53 5.55
N LYS A 150 12.84 -25.45 5.18
CA LYS A 150 12.05 -26.24 6.15
C LYS A 150 12.92 -26.98 7.16
N SER A 151 14.14 -27.37 6.75
CA SER A 151 15.13 -28.02 7.60
C SER A 151 15.56 -27.14 8.78
N LEU A 152 15.53 -25.80 8.64
CA LEU A 152 15.85 -24.87 9.72
C LEU A 152 14.83 -24.98 10.87
N ARG A 153 13.55 -25.14 10.53
CA ARG A 153 12.48 -25.33 11.53
C ARG A 153 12.60 -26.69 12.20
N GLU A 154 12.89 -27.74 11.43
CA GLU A 154 13.09 -29.11 11.95
C GLU A 154 14.26 -29.17 12.93
N LYS A 155 15.36 -28.48 12.63
CA LYS A 155 16.56 -28.35 13.48
C LYS A 155 16.41 -27.32 14.62
N LYS A 156 15.26 -26.64 14.74
CA LYS A 156 15.01 -25.55 15.70
C LYS A 156 16.08 -24.44 15.66
N GLU A 157 16.58 -24.13 14.47
CA GLU A 157 17.57 -23.07 14.26
C GLU A 157 16.96 -21.69 14.49
N LYS A 158 17.77 -20.75 15.01
CA LYS A 158 17.37 -19.33 15.11
C LYS A 158 17.37 -18.62 13.75
N LEU A 159 18.08 -19.19 12.77
CA LEU A 159 18.19 -18.67 11.42
C LEU A 159 16.84 -18.70 10.70
N ARG A 160 16.45 -17.58 10.07
CA ARG A 160 15.26 -17.51 9.21
C ARG A 160 15.64 -17.06 7.81
N VAL A 161 15.11 -17.74 6.81
CA VAL A 161 15.31 -17.38 5.40
C VAL A 161 13.95 -17.14 4.74
N ASN A 162 13.77 -15.95 4.17
CA ASN A 162 12.51 -15.50 3.59
C ASN A 162 12.72 -14.92 2.19
N GLU A 163 11.64 -14.83 1.42
CA GLU A 163 11.65 -14.03 0.20
C GLU A 163 11.78 -12.53 0.55
N ASP A 164 12.40 -11.78 -0.35
CA ASP A 164 12.43 -10.34 -0.29
C ASP A 164 11.16 -9.78 -0.96
N LEU A 165 10.12 -9.59 -0.16
CA LEU A 165 8.82 -9.11 -0.62
C LEU A 165 8.75 -7.59 -0.55
N THR A 166 7.93 -6.99 -1.40
CA THR A 166 7.57 -5.56 -1.30
C THR A 166 6.82 -5.27 0.01
N LYS A 167 6.79 -4.01 0.42
CA LYS A 167 6.11 -3.60 1.65
C LYS A 167 4.62 -3.94 1.60
N GLY A 168 3.96 -3.64 0.46
CA GLY A 168 2.54 -3.97 0.26
C GLY A 168 2.24 -5.45 0.43
N ARG A 169 3.05 -6.33 -0.18
CA ARG A 169 2.94 -7.79 -0.03
C ARG A 169 3.21 -8.26 1.41
N LEU A 170 4.16 -7.67 2.13
CA LEU A 170 4.39 -7.99 3.55
C LEU A 170 3.22 -7.57 4.44
N ASP A 171 2.68 -6.37 4.24
CA ASP A 171 1.56 -5.86 5.02
C ASP A 171 0.28 -6.65 4.74
N ALA A 172 0.09 -7.09 3.51
CA ALA A 172 -0.92 -8.06 3.14
C ALA A 172 -0.80 -9.39 3.90
N ILE A 173 0.39 -9.99 3.95
CA ILE A 173 0.62 -11.23 4.69
C ILE A 173 0.26 -11.05 6.17
N LYS A 174 0.64 -9.92 6.78
CA LYS A 174 0.28 -9.62 8.18
C LYS A 174 -1.23 -9.52 8.36
N ALA A 175 -1.90 -8.77 7.49
CA ALA A 175 -3.34 -8.56 7.56
C ALA A 175 -4.12 -9.87 7.36
N ILE A 176 -3.71 -10.73 6.43
CA ILE A 176 -4.28 -12.08 6.25
C ILE A 176 -4.14 -12.90 7.53
N ASN A 177 -2.92 -12.99 8.08
CA ASN A 177 -2.67 -13.76 9.30
C ASN A 177 -3.46 -13.24 10.51
N SER A 178 -3.76 -11.94 10.58
CA SER A 178 -4.52 -11.35 11.69
C SER A 178 -6.04 -11.46 11.55
N LYS A 179 -6.56 -11.51 10.32
CA LYS A 179 -8.00 -11.38 10.06
C LYS A 179 -8.69 -12.69 9.67
N LEU A 180 -7.94 -13.68 9.19
CA LEU A 180 -8.48 -14.92 8.66
C LEU A 180 -7.98 -16.12 9.45
N ASP A 181 -8.86 -17.10 9.67
CA ASP A 181 -8.46 -18.42 10.14
C ASP A 181 -7.89 -19.22 8.95
N ILE A 182 -6.56 -19.23 8.84
CA ILE A 182 -5.85 -19.83 7.71
C ILE A 182 -5.27 -21.19 8.08
N TYR A 183 -5.49 -22.19 7.23
CA TYR A 183 -4.79 -23.48 7.34
C TYR A 183 -3.31 -23.37 6.92
N LYS A 184 -3.03 -22.64 5.83
CA LYS A 184 -1.65 -22.48 5.33
C LYS A 184 -1.48 -21.21 4.51
N LEU A 185 -0.39 -20.49 4.76
CA LEU A 185 0.09 -19.37 3.94
C LEU A 185 1.54 -19.59 3.53
N TRP A 186 1.86 -19.35 2.27
CA TRP A 186 3.23 -19.38 1.78
C TRP A 186 3.40 -18.45 0.58
N THR A 187 4.64 -18.15 0.23
CA THR A 187 4.95 -17.34 -0.94
C THR A 187 5.80 -18.14 -1.93
N ILE A 188 5.63 -17.84 -3.21
CA ILE A 188 6.47 -18.34 -4.29
C ILE A 188 6.65 -17.19 -5.28
N ASP A 189 7.89 -16.73 -5.45
CA ASP A 189 8.25 -15.69 -6.43
C ASP A 189 7.43 -14.41 -6.29
N GLY A 190 7.22 -13.97 -5.05
CA GLY A 190 6.43 -12.79 -4.76
C GLY A 190 4.91 -13.01 -4.79
N THR A 191 4.43 -14.16 -5.26
CA THR A 191 3.00 -14.51 -5.20
C THR A 191 2.66 -15.05 -3.81
N ILE A 192 1.56 -14.57 -3.23
CA ILE A 192 1.04 -15.03 -1.94
C ILE A 192 0.00 -16.12 -2.19
N HIS A 193 0.16 -17.26 -1.53
CA HIS A 193 -0.78 -18.37 -1.60
C HIS A 193 -1.42 -18.58 -0.23
N VAL A 194 -2.75 -18.68 -0.20
CA VAL A 194 -3.52 -18.87 1.02
C VAL A 194 -4.40 -20.10 0.86
N ARG A 195 -4.54 -20.84 1.96
CA ARG A 195 -5.40 -22.00 2.05
C ARG A 195 -6.14 -21.94 3.39
N LEU A 196 -7.47 -21.99 3.34
CA LEU A 196 -8.31 -21.88 4.52
C LEU A 196 -8.58 -23.23 5.19
N ASN A 197 -8.58 -24.33 4.42
CA ASN A 197 -8.92 -25.65 4.95
C ASN A 197 -7.85 -26.71 4.63
N LYS A 198 -7.81 -27.79 5.43
CA LYS A 198 -6.90 -28.93 5.32
C LYS A 198 -7.20 -29.85 4.14
N ASP A 199 -8.42 -29.79 3.60
CA ASP A 199 -8.85 -30.53 2.40
C ASP A 199 -8.15 -30.01 1.14
N LYS A 200 -7.49 -30.90 0.37
CA LYS A 200 -6.67 -30.53 -0.80
C LYS A 200 -7.53 -30.21 -2.03
N ASP A 201 -8.78 -30.68 -2.01
CA ASP A 201 -9.70 -30.57 -3.14
C ASP A 201 -10.63 -29.35 -3.01
N LYS A 202 -10.54 -28.59 -1.90
CA LYS A 202 -11.24 -27.30 -1.69
C LYS A 202 -10.32 -26.08 -1.73
N ALA A 203 -10.90 -24.95 -2.18
CA ALA A 203 -10.34 -23.66 -2.57
C ALA A 203 -8.90 -23.34 -2.11
N LYS A 204 -7.95 -23.51 -3.03
CA LYS A 204 -6.63 -22.86 -2.98
C LYS A 204 -6.77 -21.50 -3.66
N GLU A 205 -6.76 -20.44 -2.88
CA GLU A 205 -6.77 -19.09 -3.43
C GLU A 205 -5.35 -18.58 -3.67
N ILE A 206 -5.15 -17.91 -4.81
CA ILE A 206 -3.84 -17.41 -5.24
C ILE A 206 -3.93 -15.89 -5.36
N ILE A 207 -3.08 -15.20 -4.61
CA ILE A 207 -2.97 -13.75 -4.61
C ILE A 207 -1.67 -13.39 -5.32
N HIS A 208 -1.79 -13.08 -6.61
CA HIS A 208 -0.66 -12.69 -7.47
C HIS A 208 -0.09 -11.31 -7.10
N SER A 209 -0.97 -10.41 -6.68
CA SER A 209 -0.68 -9.07 -6.21
C SER A 209 -1.84 -8.61 -5.32
N LEU A 210 -1.54 -7.86 -4.28
CA LEU A 210 -2.53 -7.02 -3.61
C LEU A 210 -2.17 -5.61 -4.01
N ARG A 211 -2.83 -5.13 -5.07
CA ARG A 211 -2.56 -3.81 -5.61
C ARG A 211 -2.92 -2.78 -4.56
N GLN A 212 -3.93 -3.06 -3.73
CA GLN A 212 -4.30 -2.27 -2.56
C GLN A 212 -4.81 -3.10 -1.37
N LEU A 213 -4.84 -2.45 -0.19
CA LEU A 213 -5.53 -2.93 1.01
C LEU A 213 -7.03 -3.22 0.73
N LYS A 214 -7.61 -2.50 -0.24
CA LYS A 214 -8.97 -2.70 -0.74
C LYS A 214 -9.14 -4.03 -1.48
N ASP A 215 -8.15 -4.46 -2.27
CA ASP A 215 -8.17 -5.79 -2.90
C ASP A 215 -8.11 -6.88 -1.84
N LEU A 216 -7.36 -6.64 -0.77
CA LEU A 216 -7.30 -7.56 0.35
C LEU A 216 -8.64 -7.61 1.09
N GLN A 217 -9.30 -6.47 1.23
CA GLN A 217 -10.61 -6.37 1.86
C GLN A 217 -11.68 -7.07 1.02
N GLN A 218 -11.74 -6.82 -0.30
CA GLN A 218 -12.61 -7.55 -1.22
C GLN A 218 -12.31 -9.05 -1.24
N PHE A 219 -11.04 -9.43 -1.12
CA PHE A 219 -10.65 -10.83 -1.01
C PHE A 219 -11.13 -11.45 0.31
N ILE A 220 -10.94 -10.76 1.44
CA ILE A 220 -11.44 -11.19 2.75
C ILE A 220 -12.97 -11.31 2.73
N GLU A 221 -13.68 -10.35 2.15
CA GLU A 221 -15.14 -10.36 2.00
C GLU A 221 -15.64 -11.50 1.10
N LYS A 222 -14.86 -11.93 0.09
CA LYS A 222 -15.18 -13.11 -0.73
C LYS A 222 -14.95 -14.44 0.00
N LEU A 223 -14.12 -14.43 1.04
CA LEU A 223 -13.71 -15.63 1.78
C LEU A 223 -14.56 -15.93 3.02
N VAL A 224 -15.27 -14.91 3.54
CA VAL A 224 -16.19 -14.97 4.69
C VAL A 224 -17.62 -15.11 4.18
#